data_AF-U1FXV9-F1
#
_entry.id   AF-U1FXV9-F1
#
_cell.length_a   1.000
_cell.length_b   1.000
_cell.length_c   1.000
_cell.angle_alpha   90.00
_cell.angle_beta   90.00
_cell.angle_gamma   90.00
#
_symmetry.space_group_name_H-M   'P 1'
#
loop_
_entity.id
_entity.type
_entity.pdbx_description
1 polymer ?
#
loop_
_entity_poly.entity_id
_entity_poly.type
_entity_poly.pdbx_seq_one_letter_code
_entity_poly.pdbx_strand_id
1 'polypeptide(L)'
;MTIKKLQKSSSSPSTPFKLPPLPITTPQTAHAICRLCKASPSLQKAIILERAVLRLAAKFEIQSHENRGLRAAIVQEKKRRRRGKRLNLLGKEATSEAQFFSPTKVITARAYQESKEAAEAEEKRQKAVRKEEAALKRQQLQAEKQEAVLQRQLRQEARQEAKAAEKVQKAAEREEKRRQKEQDKQQKALAAQKRKKEQELRKNVAVAVKTAAESKSRVRRVSIGPPKPRKTSTKRSKKTVNSITASQGSPPRPIEAAPSTAVDTANVAVAEALIVNRRGRVVALPQRFRE
;
A
#
# COMPACT_ATOMS: atom_id res chain seq x y z
N MET A 1 66.50 -46.67 -3.00
CA MET A 1 65.77 -45.56 -3.66
C MET A 1 65.44 -44.50 -2.62
N THR A 2 66.11 -43.36 -2.69
CA THR A 2 66.11 -42.33 -1.63
C THR A 2 64.94 -41.36 -1.87
N ILE A 3 63.97 -41.34 -0.95
CA ILE A 3 62.79 -40.47 -1.03
C ILE A 3 63.23 -39.04 -0.70
N LYS A 4 63.27 -38.16 -1.71
CA LYS A 4 63.48 -36.72 -1.52
C LYS A 4 62.29 -36.15 -0.76
N LYS A 5 62.52 -35.64 0.46
CA LYS A 5 61.56 -34.81 1.20
C LYS A 5 61.27 -33.56 0.37
N LEU A 6 60.04 -33.44 -0.14
CA LEU A 6 59.55 -32.16 -0.68
C LEU A 6 59.49 -31.16 0.48
N GLN A 7 60.38 -30.18 0.45
CA GLN A 7 60.26 -28.98 1.26
C GLN A 7 59.01 -28.24 0.81
N LYS A 8 58.03 -28.17 1.71
CA LYS A 8 56.81 -27.36 1.54
C LYS A 8 57.23 -25.90 1.73
N SER A 9 57.38 -25.15 0.65
CA SER A 9 57.58 -23.70 0.71
C SER A 9 56.31 -23.06 1.25
N SER A 10 56.27 -22.83 2.56
CA SER A 10 55.27 -21.99 3.20
C SER A 10 55.62 -20.52 2.93
N SER A 11 55.48 -20.07 1.68
CA SER A 11 55.36 -18.64 1.43
C SER A 11 53.93 -18.26 1.77
N SER A 12 53.71 -17.89 3.03
CA SER A 12 52.47 -17.24 3.46
C SER A 12 52.17 -16.10 2.49
N PRO A 13 50.94 -15.98 1.95
CA PRO A 13 50.59 -14.86 1.10
C PRO A 13 50.82 -13.58 1.90
N SER A 14 51.66 -12.71 1.34
CA SER A 14 51.94 -11.36 1.84
C SER A 14 50.64 -10.71 2.31
N THR A 15 50.68 -10.22 3.55
CA THR A 15 49.57 -9.53 4.21
C THR A 15 48.82 -8.62 3.23
N PRO A 16 47.48 -8.64 3.20
CA PRO A 16 46.73 -7.80 2.26
C PRO A 16 47.13 -6.35 2.49
N PHE A 17 47.55 -5.69 1.41
CA PHE A 17 47.86 -4.27 1.31
C PHE A 17 46.83 -3.50 2.14
N LYS A 18 47.25 -2.94 3.29
CA LYS A 18 46.38 -2.05 4.07
C LYS A 18 46.22 -0.78 3.25
N LEU A 19 45.14 -0.72 2.48
CA LEU A 19 44.72 0.50 1.80
C LEU A 19 44.66 1.62 2.85
N PRO A 20 45.18 2.82 2.55
CA PRO A 20 45.10 3.94 3.47
C PRO A 20 43.63 4.17 3.87
N PRO A 21 43.36 4.49 5.14
CA PRO A 21 42.00 4.73 5.60
C PRO A 21 41.41 5.87 4.76
N LEU A 22 40.44 5.53 3.92
CA LEU A 22 39.71 6.54 3.15
C LEU A 22 39.04 7.51 4.14
N PRO A 23 39.06 8.83 3.87
CA PRO A 23 38.62 9.87 4.80
C PRO A 23 37.13 9.80 5.18
N ILE A 24 36.35 8.88 4.59
CA ILE A 24 34.93 8.73 4.85
C ILE A 24 34.59 7.25 4.97
N THR A 25 34.27 6.81 6.18
CA THR A 25 33.83 5.44 6.47
C THR A 25 32.50 5.17 5.79
N THR A 26 32.50 4.30 4.78
CA THR A 26 31.28 3.83 4.13
C THR A 26 30.36 3.17 5.15
N PRO A 27 29.06 3.53 5.19
CA PRO A 27 28.13 2.97 6.15
C PRO A 27 27.96 1.46 5.91
N GLN A 28 28.07 0.67 6.96
CA GLN A 28 27.91 -0.80 6.88
C GLN A 28 26.56 -1.30 7.41
N THR A 29 25.78 -0.43 8.05
CA THR A 29 24.47 -0.77 8.62
C THR A 29 23.36 -0.07 7.87
N ALA A 30 22.18 -0.71 7.78
CA ALA A 30 20.99 -0.13 7.17
C ALA A 30 20.64 1.23 7.81
N HIS A 31 20.82 1.35 9.13
CA HIS A 31 20.51 2.57 9.85
C HIS A 31 21.44 3.75 9.46
N ALA A 32 22.71 3.49 9.19
CA ALA A 32 23.66 4.51 8.74
C ALA A 32 23.38 4.94 7.29
N ILE A 33 23.04 3.99 6.41
CA ILE A 33 22.60 4.26 5.03
C ILE A 33 21.33 5.13 5.03
N CYS A 34 20.32 4.77 5.83
CA CYS A 34 19.08 5.55 5.94
C CYS A 34 19.30 6.96 6.47
N ARG A 35 20.24 7.17 7.41
CA ARG A 35 20.59 8.53 7.90
C ARG A 35 21.19 9.38 6.77
N LEU A 36 22.05 8.79 5.93
CA LEU A 36 22.65 9.46 4.77
C LEU A 36 21.63 9.77 3.67
N CYS A 37 20.66 8.89 3.41
CA CYS A 37 19.62 9.10 2.40
C CYS A 37 18.55 10.15 2.80
N LYS A 38 18.30 10.33 4.10
CA LYS A 38 17.25 11.26 4.60
C LYS A 38 17.64 12.73 4.51
N ALA A 39 18.93 13.04 4.52
CA ALA A 39 19.43 14.38 4.21
C ALA A 39 19.65 14.45 2.69
N SER A 40 19.15 15.50 2.02
CA SER A 40 19.35 15.72 0.58
C SER A 40 20.79 15.41 0.18
N PRO A 41 21.03 14.45 -0.74
CA PRO A 41 22.37 13.94 -0.96
C PRO A 41 23.19 14.99 -1.72
N SER A 42 24.18 15.57 -1.03
CA SER A 42 25.30 16.20 -1.73
C SER A 42 26.00 15.14 -2.60
N LEU A 43 26.70 15.56 -3.67
CA LEU A 43 27.43 14.64 -4.56
C LEU A 43 28.34 13.66 -3.79
N GLN A 44 28.98 14.12 -2.72
CA GLN A 44 29.80 13.27 -1.85
C GLN A 44 29.00 12.18 -1.13
N LYS A 45 27.79 12.49 -0.63
CA LYS A 45 26.90 11.51 0.00
C LYS A 45 26.41 10.47 -0.99
N ALA A 46 26.13 10.88 -2.23
CA ALA A 46 25.76 9.95 -3.31
C ALA A 46 26.88 8.94 -3.60
N ILE A 47 28.13 9.39 -3.71
CA ILE A 47 29.31 8.52 -3.91
C ILE A 47 29.49 7.53 -2.74
N ILE A 48 29.28 7.99 -1.50
CA ILE A 48 29.36 7.13 -0.31
C ILE A 48 28.27 6.07 -0.31
N LEU A 49 27.04 6.43 -0.71
CA LEU A 49 25.91 5.52 -0.81
C LEU A 49 26.12 4.48 -1.91
N GLU A 50 26.56 4.90 -3.09
CA GLU A 50 26.89 4.00 -4.20
C GLU A 50 27.94 2.96 -3.79
N ARG A 51 29.03 3.40 -3.14
CA ARG A 51 30.05 2.50 -2.58
C ARG A 51 29.51 1.55 -1.53
N ALA A 52 28.59 2.01 -0.67
CA ALA A 52 27.96 1.16 0.33
C ALA A 52 27.07 0.09 -0.31
N VAL A 53 26.29 0.46 -1.33
CA VAL A 53 25.44 -0.46 -2.10
C VAL A 53 26.29 -1.51 -2.82
N LEU A 54 27.33 -1.09 -3.54
CA LEU A 54 28.24 -2.01 -4.24
C LEU A 54 28.91 -2.98 -3.26
N ARG A 55 29.36 -2.50 -2.10
CA ARG A 55 29.96 -3.36 -1.08
C ARG A 55 28.97 -4.36 -0.49
N LEU A 56 27.73 -3.94 -0.22
CA LEU A 56 26.69 -4.83 0.29
C LEU A 56 26.29 -5.87 -0.76
N ALA A 57 26.20 -5.48 -2.03
CA ALA A 57 25.94 -6.39 -3.14
C ALA A 57 27.04 -7.45 -3.25
N ALA A 58 28.31 -7.05 -3.25
CA ALA A 58 29.44 -7.99 -3.27
C ALA A 58 29.43 -8.95 -2.06
N LYS A 59 29.18 -8.44 -0.84
CA LYS A 59 29.06 -9.29 0.35
C LYS A 59 27.91 -10.29 0.23
N PHE A 60 26.76 -9.86 -0.28
CA PHE A 60 25.60 -10.71 -0.48
C PHE A 60 25.88 -11.81 -1.51
N GLU A 61 26.54 -11.48 -2.62
CA GLU A 61 26.94 -12.47 -3.63
C GLU A 61 27.90 -13.52 -3.07
N ILE A 62 28.94 -13.09 -2.32
CA ILE A 62 29.89 -13.99 -1.66
C ILE A 62 29.14 -14.93 -0.70
N GLN A 63 28.31 -14.37 0.19
CA GLN A 63 27.54 -15.18 1.15
C GLN A 63 26.55 -16.13 0.46
N SER A 64 25.93 -15.70 -0.65
CA SER A 64 25.04 -16.54 -1.44
C SER A 64 25.80 -17.72 -2.06
N HIS A 65 26.98 -17.46 -2.62
CA HIS A 65 27.84 -18.47 -3.21
C HIS A 65 28.36 -19.46 -2.15
N GLU A 66 28.82 -18.97 -1.00
CA GLU A 66 29.26 -19.80 0.14
C GLU A 66 28.11 -20.66 0.65
N ASN A 67 26.92 -20.10 0.88
CA ASN A 67 25.75 -20.86 1.33
C ASN A 67 25.36 -21.94 0.32
N ARG A 68 25.43 -21.64 -0.99
CA ARG A 68 25.21 -22.62 -2.05
C ARG A 68 26.25 -23.75 -1.99
N GLY A 69 27.53 -23.39 -1.83
CA GLY A 69 28.63 -24.35 -1.66
C GLY A 69 28.46 -25.24 -0.44
N LEU A 70 28.15 -24.67 0.72
CA LEU A 70 27.90 -25.39 1.96
C LEU A 70 26.71 -26.35 1.84
N ARG A 71 25.60 -25.91 1.23
CA ARG A 71 24.45 -26.78 0.96
C ARG A 71 24.83 -27.94 0.05
N ALA A 72 25.57 -27.68 -1.01
CA ALA A 72 26.06 -28.72 -1.92
C ALA A 72 27.01 -29.70 -1.20
N ALA A 73 27.93 -29.19 -0.38
CA ALA A 73 28.86 -29.98 0.42
C ALA A 73 28.13 -30.88 1.41
N ILE A 74 27.11 -30.37 2.12
CA ILE A 74 26.28 -31.19 3.02
C ILE A 74 25.56 -32.31 2.25
N VAL A 75 25.02 -32.02 1.06
CA VAL A 75 24.36 -33.03 0.23
C VAL A 75 25.36 -34.08 -0.24
N GLN A 76 26.54 -33.66 -0.70
CA GLN A 76 27.61 -34.57 -1.12
C GLN A 76 28.11 -35.42 0.05
N GLU A 77 28.27 -34.83 1.24
CA GLU A 77 28.67 -35.55 2.44
C GLU A 77 27.61 -36.58 2.86
N LYS A 78 26.33 -36.20 2.84
CA LYS A 78 25.22 -37.15 3.07
C LYS A 78 25.23 -38.27 2.03
N LYS A 79 25.48 -37.97 0.75
CA LYS A 79 25.62 -38.98 -0.31
C LYS A 79 26.82 -39.90 -0.05
N ARG A 80 27.98 -39.35 0.32
CA ARG A 80 29.19 -40.11 0.66
C ARG A 80 28.94 -41.05 1.84
N ARG A 81 28.35 -40.54 2.93
CA ARG A 81 27.94 -41.34 4.09
C ARG A 81 26.93 -42.43 3.74
N ARG A 82 26.02 -42.18 2.80
CA ARG A 82 25.08 -43.22 2.32
C ARG A 82 25.77 -44.29 1.48
N ARG A 83 26.70 -43.92 0.60
CA ARG A 83 27.45 -44.87 -0.26
C ARG A 83 28.32 -45.84 0.54
N GLY A 84 28.89 -45.38 1.65
CA GLY A 84 29.71 -46.23 2.54
C GLY A 84 28.93 -47.05 3.56
N LYS A 85 27.61 -46.88 3.67
CA LYS A 85 26.78 -47.70 4.56
C LYS A 85 26.49 -49.04 3.91
N ARG A 86 26.61 -50.12 4.69
CA ARG A 86 26.20 -51.48 4.28
C ARG A 86 24.70 -51.48 3.95
N LEU A 87 24.31 -52.36 3.03
CA LEU A 87 22.91 -52.48 2.60
C LEU A 87 22.05 -52.97 3.76
N ASN A 88 21.13 -52.12 4.25
CA ASN A 88 20.24 -52.45 5.38
C ASN A 88 19.09 -53.36 4.94
N LEU A 89 19.39 -54.62 4.62
CA LEU A 89 18.41 -55.60 4.14
C LEU A 89 17.35 -55.98 5.18
N LEU A 90 17.71 -55.99 6.46
CA LEU A 90 16.85 -56.44 7.57
C LEU A 90 16.23 -55.28 8.37
N GLY A 91 16.39 -54.03 7.93
CA GLY A 91 15.93 -52.83 8.66
C GLY A 91 16.68 -52.52 9.96
N LYS A 92 17.58 -53.39 10.41
CA LYS A 92 18.46 -53.20 11.57
C LYS A 92 19.75 -52.48 11.17
N GLU A 93 20.31 -51.68 12.09
CA GLU A 93 21.64 -51.10 11.87
C GLU A 93 22.67 -52.22 11.73
N ALA A 94 23.56 -52.09 10.74
CA ALA A 94 24.58 -53.08 10.49
C ALA A 94 25.60 -53.08 11.65
N THR A 95 25.64 -54.17 12.41
CA THR A 95 26.76 -54.48 13.29
C THR A 95 28.05 -54.53 12.48
N SER A 96 29.18 -54.18 13.09
CA SER A 96 30.51 -54.19 12.44
C SER A 96 30.93 -55.59 11.96
N GLU A 97 30.32 -56.63 12.53
CA GLU A 97 30.50 -58.05 12.23
C GLU A 97 29.99 -58.45 10.85
N ALA A 98 30.38 -59.66 10.41
CA ALA A 98 29.87 -60.26 9.19
C ALA A 98 28.38 -60.65 9.36
N GLN A 99 27.53 -60.28 8.41
CA GLN A 99 26.12 -60.69 8.42
C GLN A 99 25.96 -62.08 7.79
N PHE A 100 25.58 -63.06 8.60
CA PHE A 100 25.18 -64.38 8.13
C PHE A 100 23.67 -64.42 7.85
N PHE A 101 23.30 -64.85 6.64
CA PHE A 101 21.93 -64.95 6.18
C PHE A 101 21.45 -66.42 6.24
N SER A 102 20.64 -66.73 7.25
CA SER A 102 19.85 -67.97 7.27
C SER A 102 18.58 -67.80 6.41
N PRO A 103 17.93 -68.89 5.97
CA PRO A 103 16.70 -68.82 5.18
C PRO A 103 15.62 -67.91 5.79
N THR A 104 15.43 -67.97 7.11
CA THR A 104 14.50 -67.10 7.84
C THR A 104 14.87 -65.62 7.73
N LYS A 105 16.16 -65.28 7.79
CA LYS A 105 16.63 -63.89 7.59
C LYS A 105 16.40 -63.43 6.15
N VAL A 106 16.52 -64.32 5.16
CA VAL A 106 16.22 -63.97 3.76
C VAL A 106 14.74 -63.64 3.57
N ILE A 107 13.83 -64.43 4.17
CA ILE A 107 12.38 -64.17 4.11
C ILE A 107 12.05 -62.81 4.76
N THR A 108 12.58 -62.54 5.95
CA THR A 108 12.36 -61.26 6.64
C THR A 108 12.93 -60.06 5.86
N ALA A 109 14.08 -60.22 5.20
CA ALA A 109 14.64 -59.19 4.33
C ALA A 109 13.73 -58.87 3.13
N ARG A 110 13.15 -59.89 2.50
CA ARG A 110 12.20 -59.71 1.39
C ARG A 110 10.95 -58.95 1.84
N ALA A 111 10.33 -59.38 2.94
CA ALA A 111 9.17 -58.70 3.51
C ALA A 111 9.47 -57.23 3.86
N TYR A 112 10.66 -56.96 4.41
CA TYR A 112 11.09 -55.59 4.69
C TYR A 112 11.26 -54.75 3.41
N GLN A 113 11.88 -55.30 2.37
CA GLN A 113 12.01 -54.62 1.08
C GLN A 113 10.65 -54.32 0.45
N GLU A 114 9.73 -55.27 0.44
CA GLU A 114 8.36 -55.09 -0.05
C GLU A 114 7.63 -53.97 0.71
N SER A 115 7.75 -53.95 2.05
CA SER A 115 7.16 -52.87 2.88
C SER A 115 7.74 -51.49 2.55
N LYS A 116 9.05 -51.43 2.27
CA LYS A 116 9.74 -50.19 1.92
C LYS A 116 9.33 -49.70 0.53
N GLU A 117 9.20 -50.61 -0.43
CA GLU A 117 8.73 -50.29 -1.78
C GLU A 117 7.28 -49.82 -1.78
N ALA A 118 6.41 -50.45 -0.99
CA ALA A 118 5.03 -50.01 -0.78
C ALA A 118 4.98 -48.59 -0.19
N ALA A 119 5.75 -48.31 0.86
CA ALA A 119 5.83 -46.98 1.47
C ALA A 119 6.38 -45.92 0.49
N GLU A 120 7.39 -46.25 -0.31
CA GLU A 120 7.91 -45.35 -1.35
C GLU A 120 6.89 -45.10 -2.46
N ALA A 121 6.09 -46.10 -2.84
CA ALA A 121 5.02 -45.97 -3.81
C ALA A 121 3.88 -45.07 -3.28
N GLU A 122 3.49 -45.23 -2.01
CA GLU A 122 2.53 -44.36 -1.34
C GLU A 122 3.04 -42.91 -1.26
N GLU A 123 4.30 -42.69 -0.88
CA GLU A 123 4.86 -41.34 -0.82
C GLU A 123 4.89 -40.69 -2.21
N LYS A 124 5.20 -41.45 -3.26
CA LYS A 124 5.12 -40.97 -4.67
C LYS A 124 3.69 -40.62 -5.05
N ARG A 125 2.70 -41.45 -4.71
CA ARG A 125 1.27 -41.18 -4.94
C ARG A 125 0.82 -39.92 -4.21
N GLN A 126 1.15 -39.78 -2.93
CA GLN A 126 0.83 -38.57 -2.15
C GLN A 126 1.49 -37.31 -2.74
N LYS A 127 2.74 -37.42 -3.23
CA LYS A 127 3.42 -36.31 -3.92
C LYS A 127 2.72 -35.96 -5.24
N ALA A 128 2.18 -36.93 -5.97
CA ALA A 128 1.42 -36.68 -7.19
C ALA A 128 0.10 -35.95 -6.89
N VAL A 129 -0.67 -36.47 -5.93
CA VAL A 129 -1.92 -35.84 -5.47
C VAL A 129 -1.69 -34.41 -5.00
N ARG A 130 -0.67 -34.16 -4.17
CA ARG A 130 -0.33 -32.79 -3.73
C ARG A 130 0.03 -31.85 -4.89
N LYS A 131 0.63 -32.36 -5.96
CA LYS A 131 0.94 -31.55 -7.16
C LYS A 131 -0.33 -31.23 -7.95
N GLU A 132 -1.23 -32.19 -8.08
CA GLU A 132 -2.52 -32.01 -8.75
C GLU A 132 -3.39 -31.01 -8.00
N GLU A 133 -3.52 -31.15 -6.68
CA GLU A 133 -4.23 -30.18 -5.81
C GLU A 133 -3.63 -28.77 -5.92
N ALA A 134 -2.30 -28.65 -5.92
CA ALA A 134 -1.63 -27.37 -6.09
C ALA A 134 -1.87 -26.74 -7.46
N ALA A 135 -1.95 -27.56 -8.52
CA ALA A 135 -2.26 -27.11 -9.87
C ALA A 135 -3.71 -26.62 -9.98
N LEU A 136 -4.67 -27.37 -9.44
CA LEU A 136 -6.09 -26.99 -9.40
C LEU A 136 -6.27 -25.68 -8.62
N LYS A 137 -5.66 -25.55 -7.44
CA LYS A 137 -5.71 -24.31 -6.65
C LYS A 137 -5.11 -23.13 -7.39
N ARG A 138 -4.04 -23.34 -8.16
CA ARG A 138 -3.43 -22.28 -8.99
C ARG A 138 -4.37 -21.85 -10.12
N GLN A 139 -5.07 -22.78 -10.75
CA GLN A 139 -6.06 -22.48 -11.80
C GLN A 139 -7.25 -21.71 -11.22
N GLN A 140 -7.81 -22.14 -10.09
CA GLN A 140 -8.89 -21.43 -9.40
C GLN A 140 -8.50 -19.99 -9.07
N LEU A 141 -7.32 -19.80 -8.46
CA LEU A 141 -6.83 -18.47 -8.12
C LEU A 141 -6.52 -17.59 -9.34
N GLN A 142 -6.24 -18.19 -10.49
CA GLN A 142 -6.11 -17.45 -11.76
C GLN A 142 -7.47 -17.04 -12.31
N ALA A 143 -8.47 -17.93 -12.27
CA ALA A 143 -9.85 -17.63 -12.69
C ALA A 143 -10.46 -16.52 -11.81
N GLU A 144 -10.36 -16.64 -10.48
CA GLU A 144 -10.85 -15.61 -9.54
C GLU A 144 -10.20 -14.24 -9.80
N LYS A 145 -8.90 -14.21 -10.14
CA LYS A 145 -8.22 -12.97 -10.50
C LYS A 145 -8.75 -12.38 -11.80
N GLN A 146 -9.04 -13.20 -12.81
CA GLN A 146 -9.62 -12.75 -14.07
C GLN A 146 -11.02 -12.18 -13.84
N GLU A 147 -11.87 -12.88 -13.08
CA GLU A 147 -13.20 -12.41 -12.71
C GLU A 147 -13.14 -11.09 -11.93
N ALA A 148 -12.23 -10.97 -10.95
CA ALA A 148 -12.06 -9.74 -10.19
C ALA A 148 -11.61 -8.56 -11.07
N VAL A 149 -10.79 -8.81 -12.11
CA VAL A 149 -10.39 -7.79 -13.08
C VAL A 149 -11.59 -7.36 -13.93
N LEU A 150 -12.38 -8.31 -14.45
CA LEU A 150 -13.58 -8.02 -15.24
C LEU A 150 -14.62 -7.23 -14.42
N GLN A 151 -14.90 -7.65 -13.19
CA GLN A 151 -15.79 -6.91 -12.29
C GLN A 151 -15.29 -5.50 -12.00
N ARG A 152 -13.96 -5.32 -11.87
CA ARG A 152 -13.37 -3.99 -11.67
C ARG A 152 -13.52 -3.12 -12.91
N GLN A 153 -13.40 -3.68 -14.12
CA GLN A 153 -13.62 -2.97 -15.38
C GLN A 153 -15.07 -2.51 -15.50
N LEU A 154 -16.04 -3.41 -15.30
CA LEU A 154 -17.47 -3.07 -15.31
C LEU A 154 -17.82 -1.97 -14.30
N ARG A 155 -17.28 -2.03 -13.08
CA ARG A 155 -17.48 -0.97 -12.08
C ARG A 155 -16.86 0.36 -12.50
N GLN A 156 -15.75 0.35 -13.23
CA GLN A 156 -15.13 1.57 -13.73
C GLN A 156 -15.95 2.18 -14.86
N GLU A 157 -16.44 1.36 -15.79
CA GLU A 157 -17.32 1.78 -16.89
C GLU A 157 -18.61 2.39 -16.34
N ALA A 158 -19.32 1.69 -15.45
CA ALA A 158 -20.53 2.22 -14.80
C ALA A 158 -20.27 3.55 -14.06
N ARG A 159 -19.10 3.70 -13.44
CA ARG A 159 -18.72 4.96 -12.78
C ARG A 159 -18.43 6.08 -13.79
N GLN A 160 -17.85 5.76 -14.94
CA GLN A 160 -17.61 6.73 -16.01
C GLN A 160 -18.92 7.18 -16.65
N GLU A 161 -19.82 6.25 -16.93
CA GLU A 161 -21.17 6.52 -17.45
C GLU A 161 -21.98 7.38 -16.48
N ALA A 162 -22.00 7.03 -15.18
CA ALA A 162 -22.69 7.83 -14.17
C ALA A 162 -22.14 9.27 -14.09
N LYS A 163 -20.81 9.44 -14.16
CA LYS A 163 -20.18 10.77 -14.20
C LYS A 163 -20.49 11.54 -15.48
N ALA A 164 -20.58 10.85 -16.62
CA ALA A 164 -20.95 11.47 -17.89
C ALA A 164 -22.41 11.93 -17.86
N ALA A 165 -23.33 11.08 -17.39
CA ALA A 165 -24.73 11.41 -17.20
C ALA A 165 -24.93 12.60 -16.24
N GLU A 166 -24.22 12.61 -15.11
CA GLU A 166 -24.27 13.73 -14.15
C GLU A 166 -23.78 15.05 -14.77
N LYS A 167 -22.72 15.01 -15.60
CA LYS A 167 -22.24 16.20 -16.32
C LYS A 167 -23.25 16.71 -17.33
N VAL A 168 -23.91 15.81 -18.07
CA VAL A 168 -24.96 16.17 -19.03
C VAL A 168 -26.15 16.79 -18.32
N GLN A 169 -26.62 16.19 -17.23
CA GLN A 169 -27.71 16.75 -16.41
C GLN A 169 -27.35 18.13 -15.84
N LYS A 170 -26.15 18.30 -15.28
CA LYS A 170 -25.67 19.60 -14.77
C LYS A 170 -25.52 20.64 -15.88
N ALA A 171 -25.16 20.24 -17.09
CA ALA A 171 -25.07 21.15 -18.23
C ALA A 171 -26.48 21.60 -18.66
N ALA A 172 -27.43 20.67 -18.79
CA ALA A 172 -28.83 20.98 -19.10
C ALA A 172 -29.46 21.91 -18.05
N GLU A 173 -29.28 21.63 -16.76
CA GLU A 173 -29.79 22.49 -15.67
C GLU A 173 -29.19 23.91 -15.72
N ARG A 174 -27.90 24.04 -16.09
CA ARG A 174 -27.25 25.35 -16.26
C ARG A 174 -27.80 26.10 -17.46
N GLU A 175 -28.09 25.42 -18.56
CA GLU A 175 -28.69 26.03 -19.74
C GLU A 175 -30.13 26.49 -19.47
N GLU A 176 -30.94 25.69 -18.78
CA GLU A 176 -32.28 26.07 -18.34
C GLU A 176 -32.25 27.30 -17.43
N LYS A 177 -31.35 27.33 -16.43
CA LYS A 177 -31.16 28.50 -15.57
C LYS A 177 -30.71 29.75 -16.34
N ARG A 178 -29.92 29.59 -17.42
CA ARG A 178 -29.53 30.71 -18.29
C ARG A 178 -30.74 31.22 -19.09
N ARG A 179 -31.52 30.31 -19.69
CA ARG A 179 -32.75 30.64 -20.42
C ARG A 179 -33.76 31.37 -19.53
N GLN A 180 -33.99 30.89 -18.31
CA GLN A 180 -34.88 31.56 -17.34
C GLN A 180 -34.39 32.98 -17.00
N LYS A 181 -33.08 33.16 -16.75
CA LYS A 181 -32.51 34.49 -16.48
C LYS A 181 -32.64 35.44 -17.68
N GLU A 182 -32.53 34.94 -18.90
CA GLU A 182 -32.72 35.73 -20.12
C GLU A 182 -34.18 36.15 -20.27
N GLN A 183 -35.12 35.23 -20.05
CA GLN A 183 -36.56 35.53 -20.03
C GLN A 183 -36.90 36.57 -18.96
N ASP A 184 -36.40 36.43 -17.73
CA ASP A 184 -36.61 37.41 -16.66
C ASP A 184 -36.04 38.79 -17.01
N LYS A 185 -34.86 38.84 -17.64
CA LYS A 185 -34.26 40.10 -18.11
C LYS A 185 -35.12 40.76 -19.19
N GLN A 186 -35.62 39.98 -20.16
CA GLN A 186 -36.51 40.48 -21.20
C GLN A 186 -37.82 41.02 -20.62
N GLN A 187 -38.45 40.28 -19.68
CA GLN A 187 -39.66 40.72 -19.00
C GLN A 187 -39.44 42.01 -18.18
N LYS A 188 -38.33 42.10 -17.43
CA LYS A 188 -37.96 43.32 -16.69
C LYS A 188 -37.70 44.50 -17.60
N ALA A 189 -37.04 44.29 -18.74
CA ALA A 189 -36.79 45.35 -19.73
C ALA A 189 -38.11 45.86 -20.32
N LEU A 190 -39.03 44.97 -20.69
CA LEU A 190 -40.37 45.34 -21.18
C LEU A 190 -41.18 46.09 -20.11
N ALA A 191 -41.15 45.64 -18.85
CA ALA A 191 -41.82 46.32 -17.75
C ALA A 191 -41.22 47.71 -17.49
N ALA A 192 -39.89 47.87 -17.58
CA ALA A 192 -39.22 49.15 -17.45
C ALA A 192 -39.58 50.11 -18.60
N GLN A 193 -39.68 49.62 -19.84
CA GLN A 193 -40.18 50.43 -20.97
C GLN A 193 -41.62 50.89 -20.75
N LYS A 194 -42.51 50.00 -20.27
CA LYS A 194 -43.89 50.38 -19.92
C LYS A 194 -43.93 51.46 -18.83
N ARG A 195 -43.12 51.32 -17.77
CA ARG A 195 -43.01 52.34 -16.70
C ARG A 195 -42.47 53.67 -17.20
N LYS A 196 -41.49 53.67 -18.12
CA LYS A 196 -40.98 54.90 -18.75
C LYS A 196 -42.07 55.60 -19.56
N LYS A 197 -42.80 54.86 -20.40
CA LYS A 197 -43.95 55.39 -21.15
C LYS A 197 -45.02 55.96 -20.22
N GLU A 198 -45.33 55.27 -19.12
CA GLU A 198 -46.29 55.76 -18.13
C GLU A 198 -45.79 57.02 -17.41
N GLN A 199 -44.51 57.09 -17.06
CA GLN A 199 -43.92 58.29 -16.47
C GLN A 199 -43.88 59.47 -17.43
N GLU A 200 -43.62 59.25 -18.71
CA GLU A 200 -43.71 60.28 -19.74
C GLU A 200 -45.14 60.81 -19.87
N LEU A 201 -46.14 59.92 -19.91
CA LEU A 201 -47.55 60.31 -19.88
C LEU A 201 -47.88 61.13 -18.63
N ARG A 202 -47.46 60.69 -17.44
CA ARG A 202 -47.66 61.43 -16.17
C ARG A 202 -46.96 62.78 -16.16
N LYS A 203 -45.75 62.89 -16.71
CA LYS A 203 -45.03 64.17 -16.84
C LYS A 203 -45.76 65.11 -17.80
N ASN A 204 -46.26 64.61 -18.91
CA ASN A 204 -47.04 65.40 -19.86
C ASN A 204 -48.35 65.91 -19.23
N VAL A 205 -49.02 65.08 -18.44
CA VAL A 205 -50.20 65.49 -17.65
C VAL A 205 -49.83 66.52 -16.57
N ALA A 206 -48.71 66.33 -15.86
CA ALA A 206 -48.26 67.27 -14.83
C ALA A 206 -47.80 68.61 -15.41
N VAL A 207 -47.23 68.65 -16.61
CA VAL A 207 -46.91 69.88 -17.33
C VAL A 207 -48.21 70.60 -17.73
N ALA A 208 -49.24 69.88 -18.20
CA ALA A 208 -50.56 70.45 -18.49
C ALA A 208 -51.25 71.04 -17.24
N VAL A 209 -51.08 70.41 -16.06
CA VAL A 209 -51.59 70.93 -14.78
C VAL A 209 -50.79 72.14 -14.28
N LYS A 210 -49.47 72.19 -14.51
CA LYS A 210 -48.64 73.35 -14.16
C LYS A 210 -48.91 74.56 -15.06
N THR A 211 -49.17 74.35 -16.35
CA THR A 211 -49.62 75.43 -17.24
C THR A 211 -51.03 75.96 -16.89
N ALA A 212 -51.80 75.25 -16.06
CA ALA A 212 -53.04 75.76 -15.48
C ALA A 212 -52.83 76.50 -14.14
N ALA A 213 -51.82 76.08 -13.35
CA ALA A 213 -51.51 76.67 -12.03
C ALA A 213 -50.65 77.95 -12.09
N GLU A 214 -49.97 78.22 -13.21
CA GLU A 214 -49.13 79.41 -13.42
C GLU A 214 -49.91 80.72 -13.64
N SER A 215 -51.21 80.75 -13.32
CA SER A 215 -52.06 81.95 -13.34
C SER A 215 -52.21 82.64 -11.98
N LYS A 216 -51.62 82.13 -10.88
CA LYS A 216 -51.68 82.78 -9.57
C LYS A 216 -50.37 82.70 -8.78
N SER A 217 -49.91 83.87 -8.35
CA SER A 217 -48.85 84.17 -7.38
C SER A 217 -47.41 84.35 -7.90
N ARG A 218 -47.12 85.63 -8.19
CA ARG A 218 -45.80 86.26 -8.31
C ARG A 218 -45.55 87.03 -7.02
N VAL A 219 -44.49 86.79 -6.24
CA VAL A 219 -43.71 87.80 -5.47
C VAL A 219 -42.37 87.21 -4.96
N ARG A 220 -41.35 88.08 -5.02
CA ARG A 220 -39.89 88.05 -4.74
C ARG A 220 -39.42 87.55 -3.35
N ARG A 221 -38.17 87.04 -3.27
CA ARG A 221 -37.01 87.73 -2.65
C ARG A 221 -35.66 87.00 -2.85
N VAL A 222 -34.60 87.82 -2.87
CA VAL A 222 -33.17 87.52 -2.99
C VAL A 222 -32.52 87.62 -1.60
N SER A 223 -31.54 86.76 -1.27
CA SER A 223 -30.40 87.10 -0.38
C SER A 223 -29.30 86.03 -0.39
N ILE A 224 -28.07 86.46 -0.09
CA ILE A 224 -26.74 85.88 -0.36
C ILE A 224 -26.06 85.32 0.91
N GLY A 225 -25.29 84.21 0.77
CA GLY A 225 -24.07 83.81 1.53
C GLY A 225 -24.24 83.12 2.91
N PRO A 226 -23.21 82.45 3.52
CA PRO A 226 -21.85 82.03 3.07
C PRO A 226 -21.52 80.51 3.33
N PRO A 227 -20.28 79.99 3.08
CA PRO A 227 -19.95 78.54 3.11
C PRO A 227 -19.12 78.07 4.34
N LYS A 228 -19.12 76.75 4.68
CA LYS A 228 -18.10 75.91 5.40
C LYS A 228 -18.68 74.51 5.83
N PRO A 229 -17.95 73.52 6.41
CA PRO A 229 -17.10 72.52 5.73
C PRO A 229 -17.37 71.02 6.11
N ARG A 230 -16.72 70.11 5.35
CA ARG A 230 -16.31 68.68 5.62
C ARG A 230 -16.92 67.88 6.79
N LYS A 231 -17.33 66.62 6.52
CA LYS A 231 -16.88 65.42 7.28
C LYS A 231 -16.78 64.16 6.40
N THR A 232 -15.60 63.54 6.46
CA THR A 232 -15.27 62.20 5.99
C THR A 232 -15.87 61.14 6.94
N SER A 233 -16.55 60.13 6.40
CA SER A 233 -16.98 58.94 7.16
C SER A 233 -16.24 57.71 6.62
N THR A 234 -15.22 57.31 7.36
CA THR A 234 -14.57 56.01 7.28
C THR A 234 -15.53 54.91 7.75
N LYS A 235 -15.94 54.00 6.87
CA LYS A 235 -16.50 52.70 7.28
C LYS A 235 -15.54 51.58 6.92
N ARG A 236 -14.81 51.20 7.96
CA ARG A 236 -14.04 49.97 8.17
C ARG A 236 -14.99 48.77 7.97
N SER A 237 -14.75 47.92 6.98
CA SER A 237 -15.35 46.57 6.93
C SER A 237 -14.25 45.53 6.94
N LYS A 238 -14.47 44.54 7.81
CA LYS A 238 -13.51 43.54 8.27
C LYS A 238 -13.23 42.56 7.12
N LYS A 239 -11.96 42.41 6.75
CA LYS A 239 -11.48 41.30 5.93
C LYS A 239 -11.28 40.09 6.87
N THR A 240 -12.28 39.23 6.96
CA THR A 240 -12.12 37.93 7.62
C THR A 240 -11.31 37.00 6.73
N VAL A 241 -10.19 36.53 7.29
CA VAL A 241 -9.36 35.45 6.77
C VAL A 241 -10.16 34.16 6.89
N ASN A 242 -10.55 33.57 5.76
CA ASN A 242 -11.06 32.21 5.73
C ASN A 242 -9.86 31.25 5.57
N SER A 243 -9.37 30.77 6.71
CA SER A 243 -8.53 29.57 6.78
C SER A 243 -9.39 28.34 6.49
N ILE A 244 -9.13 27.70 5.36
CA ILE A 244 -9.71 26.39 5.03
C ILE A 244 -8.89 25.34 5.78
N THR A 245 -9.38 24.92 6.95
CA THR A 245 -9.01 23.63 7.54
C THR A 245 -9.99 22.59 7.01
N ALA A 246 -9.54 21.79 6.03
CA ALA A 246 -10.23 20.59 5.59
C ALA A 246 -9.82 19.43 6.50
N SER A 247 -10.61 19.19 7.55
CA SER A 247 -10.71 17.91 8.24
C SER A 247 -12.20 17.60 8.38
N GLN A 248 -12.53 16.30 8.48
CA GLN A 248 -13.86 15.63 8.42
C GLN A 248 -13.95 14.82 7.11
N GLY A 249 -14.19 13.52 7.11
CA GLY A 249 -14.53 12.59 8.18
C GLY A 249 -15.02 11.33 7.48
N SER A 250 -14.40 10.19 7.77
CA SER A 250 -14.91 8.89 7.35
C SER A 250 -16.23 8.60 8.08
N PRO A 251 -17.23 8.00 7.42
CA PRO A 251 -18.50 7.69 8.07
C PRO A 251 -18.33 6.56 9.11
N PRO A 252 -19.04 6.63 10.26
CA PRO A 252 -19.05 5.56 11.25
C PRO A 252 -19.92 4.38 10.77
N ARG A 253 -19.45 3.17 11.05
CA ARG A 253 -20.22 1.93 10.86
C ARG A 253 -21.28 1.81 11.96
N PRO A 254 -22.50 1.32 11.66
CA PRO A 254 -23.50 1.04 12.67
C PRO A 254 -23.10 -0.17 13.52
N ILE A 255 -23.32 -0.02 14.83
CA ILE A 255 -23.26 -1.04 15.85
C ILE A 255 -24.62 -1.73 15.84
N GLU A 256 -24.65 -3.02 15.52
CA GLU A 256 -25.83 -3.87 15.78
C GLU A 256 -25.53 -4.87 16.90
N ALA A 257 -26.61 -5.17 17.60
CA ALA A 257 -26.69 -5.63 18.97
C ALA A 257 -26.25 -7.08 19.19
N ALA A 258 -25.82 -7.34 20.42
CA ALA A 258 -25.81 -8.69 20.99
C ALA A 258 -27.23 -9.25 21.11
N PRO A 259 -27.37 -10.58 21.11
CA PRO A 259 -28.19 -11.23 22.12
C PRO A 259 -27.38 -12.18 23.01
N SER A 260 -27.63 -12.04 24.32
CA SER A 260 -27.24 -12.93 25.40
C SER A 260 -28.12 -14.19 25.45
N THR A 261 -27.51 -15.35 25.73
CA THR A 261 -27.99 -16.51 26.54
C THR A 261 -26.84 -17.55 26.51
N ALA A 262 -26.11 -17.82 27.60
CA ALA A 262 -26.41 -18.81 28.66
C ALA A 262 -26.58 -20.23 28.06
N VAL A 263 -25.88 -21.33 28.41
CA VAL A 263 -24.93 -21.80 29.44
C VAL A 263 -24.25 -23.03 28.75
N ASP A 264 -22.96 -23.33 28.90
CA ASP A 264 -22.55 -24.48 29.71
C ASP A 264 -21.02 -24.55 29.87
N THR A 265 -20.66 -24.78 31.13
CA THR A 265 -19.35 -24.99 31.71
C THR A 265 -18.68 -26.27 31.23
N ALA A 266 -17.44 -26.15 30.75
CA ALA A 266 -16.30 -26.99 31.15
C ALA A 266 -15.10 -26.66 30.25
N ASN A 267 -14.11 -25.93 30.77
CA ASN A 267 -12.73 -26.43 30.85
C ASN A 267 -11.77 -25.37 31.38
N VAL A 268 -11.04 -25.83 32.40
CA VAL A 268 -9.94 -25.28 33.16
C VAL A 268 -9.09 -24.24 32.43
N ALA A 269 -8.96 -23.09 33.10
CA ALA A 269 -8.07 -22.01 32.74
C ALA A 269 -6.59 -22.40 32.91
N VAL A 270 -5.81 -22.18 31.86
CA VAL A 270 -4.43 -21.72 31.97
C VAL A 270 -4.34 -20.49 31.08
N ALA A 271 -4.13 -19.32 31.68
CA ALA A 271 -4.01 -18.06 30.97
C ALA A 271 -2.73 -18.06 30.12
N GLU A 272 -2.84 -18.41 28.84
CA GLU A 272 -1.75 -18.28 27.87
C GLU A 272 -1.49 -16.78 27.61
N ALA A 273 -0.30 -16.30 28.03
CA ALA A 273 0.18 -14.98 27.66
C ALA A 273 0.41 -14.91 26.14
N LEU A 274 -0.58 -14.42 25.40
CA LEU A 274 -0.49 -14.24 23.96
C LEU A 274 0.52 -13.14 23.63
N ILE A 275 1.65 -13.54 23.04
CA ILE A 275 2.65 -12.60 22.53
C ILE A 275 2.10 -11.96 21.25
N VAL A 276 1.83 -10.65 21.32
CA VAL A 276 1.34 -9.86 20.19
C VAL A 276 2.51 -9.13 19.53
N ASN A 277 2.69 -9.27 18.22
CA ASN A 277 3.71 -8.52 17.49
C ASN A 277 3.33 -7.01 17.42
N ARG A 278 4.28 -6.12 17.14
CA ARG A 278 4.11 -4.66 16.94
C ARG A 278 3.01 -4.25 15.94
N ARG A 279 2.45 -5.20 15.18
CA ARG A 279 1.32 -5.01 14.26
C ARG A 279 -0.02 -5.55 14.78
N GLY A 280 -0.12 -5.90 16.07
CA GLY A 280 -1.36 -6.38 16.68
C GLY A 280 -1.76 -7.81 16.31
N ARG A 281 -0.87 -8.59 15.67
CA ARG A 281 -1.15 -9.99 15.32
C ARG A 281 -0.70 -10.93 16.41
N VAL A 282 -1.62 -11.79 16.83
CA VAL A 282 -1.37 -12.89 17.76
C VAL A 282 -0.50 -13.93 17.06
N VAL A 283 0.65 -14.26 17.66
CA VAL A 283 1.56 -15.28 17.14
C VAL A 283 1.39 -16.54 17.99
N ALA A 284 0.79 -17.58 17.43
CA ALA A 284 0.75 -18.88 18.07
C ALA A 284 2.13 -19.53 17.97
N LEU A 285 2.77 -19.77 19.11
CA LEU A 285 4.03 -20.52 19.17
C LEU A 285 3.77 -22.01 18.87
N PRO A 286 4.64 -22.66 18.06
CA PRO A 286 4.59 -24.10 17.82
C PRO A 286 4.66 -24.89 19.14
N GLN A 287 3.94 -26.02 19.22
CA GLN A 287 3.81 -26.84 20.44
C GLN A 287 5.14 -27.20 21.12
N ARG A 288 6.21 -27.41 20.33
CA ARG A 288 7.56 -27.72 20.84
C ARG A 288 8.25 -26.60 21.65
N PHE A 289 7.63 -25.44 21.76
CA PHE A 289 8.15 -24.28 22.50
C PHE A 289 7.21 -23.85 23.64
N ARG A 290 6.27 -24.73 24.05
CA ARG A 290 5.27 -24.49 25.10
C ARG A 290 5.62 -25.22 26.41
N GLU A 291 6.90 -25.34 26.72
CA GLU A 291 7.44 -25.92 27.96
C GLU A 291 8.08 -24.85 28.83
#